data_AF-A0A8S3FGW5-F1
#
_entry.id   AF-A0A8S3FGW5-F1
#
_cell.length_a   1.000
_cell.length_b   1.000
_cell.length_c   1.000
_cell.angle_alpha   90.00
_cell.angle_beta   90.00
_cell.angle_gamma   90.00
#
_symmetry.space_group_name_H-M   'P 1'
#
loop_
_entity.id
_entity.type
_entity.pdbx_description
1 polymer ?
#
loop_
_entity_poly.entity_id
_entity_poly.type
_entity_poly.pdbx_seq_one_letter_code
_entity_poly.pdbx_strand_id
1 'polypeptide(L)' 'SKSFIECKWEDLNVGNVVRVRADQVVPADILLLASSSCESTCYLDTAAID' A
#
# COMPACT_ATOMS: atom_id res chain seq x y z
N SER A 1 5.59 -21.39 -2.77
CA SER A 1 6.04 -19.99 -2.94
C SER A 1 4.86 -19.09 -2.64
N LYS A 2 5.01 -18.06 -1.80
CA LYS A 2 3.95 -17.05 -1.59
C LYS A 2 4.29 -15.84 -2.46
N SER A 3 3.35 -15.42 -3.32
CA SER A 3 3.49 -14.26 -4.20
C SER A 3 2.35 -13.28 -3.96
N PHE A 4 2.59 -12.01 -4.24
CA PHE A 4 1.51 -11.02 -4.34
C PHE A 4 0.67 -11.33 -5.59
N ILE A 5 -0.64 -11.13 -5.48
CA ILE A 5 -1.60 -11.25 -6.58
C ILE A 5 -2.26 -9.90 -6.80
N GLU A 6 -2.66 -9.62 -8.04
CA GLU A 6 -3.53 -8.49 -8.32
C GLU A 6 -4.96 -8.82 -7.90
N CYS A 7 -5.59 -7.88 -7.20
CA CYS A 7 -6.99 -7.97 -6.77
C CYS A 7 -7.61 -6.58 -6.79
N LYS A 8 -8.94 -6.51 -6.76
CA LYS A 8 -9.61 -5.22 -6.62
C LYS A 8 -9.57 -4.76 -5.17
N TRP A 9 -9.65 -3.45 -4.96
CA TRP A 9 -9.68 -2.89 -3.62
C TRP A 9 -10.87 -3.36 -2.77
N GLU A 10 -12.02 -3.62 -3.39
CA GLU A 10 -13.22 -4.15 -2.73
C GLU A 10 -13.03 -5.55 -2.13
N ASP A 11 -12.02 -6.31 -2.60
CA ASP A 11 -11.74 -7.66 -2.14
C ASP A 11 -10.76 -7.68 -0.95
N LEU A 12 -10.23 -6.53 -0.52
CA LEU A 12 -9.28 -6.45 0.60
C LEU A 12 -9.98 -6.67 1.95
N ASN A 13 -9.30 -7.38 2.85
CA ASN A 13 -9.72 -7.56 4.23
C ASN A 13 -8.62 -7.18 5.22
N VAL A 14 -9.02 -6.83 6.44
CA VAL A 14 -8.11 -6.56 7.55
C VAL A 14 -7.16 -7.74 7.75
N GLY A 15 -5.86 -7.45 7.82
CA GLY A 15 -4.80 -8.45 7.93
C GLY A 15 -4.18 -8.89 6.59
N ASN A 16 -4.68 -8.41 5.44
CA ASN A 16 -3.99 -8.59 4.17
C ASN A 16 -2.71 -7.76 4.10
N VAL A 17 -1.64 -8.35 3.54
CA VAL A 17 -0.40 -7.64 3.21
C VAL A 17 -0.49 -7.18 1.77
N VAL A 18 -0.50 -5.87 1.58
CA VAL A 18 -0.59 -5.24 0.26
C VAL A 18 0.77 -4.68 -0.17
N ARG A 19 1.02 -4.69 -1.47
CA ARG A 19 2.17 -4.00 -2.08
C ARG A 19 1.63 -2.88 -2.96
N VAL A 20 1.92 -1.65 -2.58
CA VAL A 20 1.56 -0.45 -3.31
C VAL A 20 2.77 0.02 -4.12
N ARG A 21 2.57 0.42 -5.38
CA ARG A 21 3.61 1.03 -6.21
C ARG A 21 3.54 2.56 -6.14
N ALA A 22 4.61 3.22 -6.54
CA ALA A 22 4.62 4.68 -6.67
C ALA A 22 3.44 5.16 -7.53
N ASP A 23 2.90 6.31 -7.18
CA ASP A 23 1.77 6.98 -7.85
C ASP A 23 0.44 6.21 -7.83
N GLN A 24 0.31 5.18 -6.98
CA GLN A 24 -0.97 4.51 -6.73
C GLN A 24 -1.68 5.09 -5.50
N VAL A 25 -3.01 5.18 -5.60
CA VAL A 25 -3.86 5.53 -4.47
C VAL A 25 -3.83 4.41 -3.42
N VAL A 26 -3.76 4.81 -2.16
CA VAL A 26 -3.88 3.91 -1.01
C VAL A 26 -5.36 3.64 -0.74
N PRO A 27 -5.81 2.38 -0.66
CA PRO A 27 -7.24 2.03 -0.66
C PRO A 27 -7.95 2.17 0.68
N ALA A 28 -7.20 2.20 1.78
CA ALA A 28 -7.68 2.12 3.15
C ALA A 28 -6.55 2.57 4.09
N ASP A 29 -6.85 2.67 5.38
CA ASP A 29 -5.82 2.88 6.40
C ASP A 29 -4.84 1.69 6.42
N ILE A 30 -3.55 1.98 6.24
CA ILE A 30 -2.49 0.98 6.19
C ILE A 30 -1.38 1.26 7.20
N LEU A 31 -0.73 0.18 7.66
CA LEU A 31 0.52 0.24 8.40
C LEU A 31 1.68 0.01 7.43
N LEU A 32 2.64 0.95 7.38
CA LEU A 32 3.85 0.79 6.60
C LEU A 32 4.75 -0.28 7.26
N LEU A 33 4.90 -1.44 6.60
CA LEU A 33 5.77 -2.52 7.07
C LEU A 33 7.17 -2.46 6.46
N ALA A 34 7.27 -2.05 5.20
CA ALA A 34 8.51 -1.96 4.45
C ALA A 34 8.36 -0.96 3.31
N SER A 35 9.48 -0.32 2.95
CA SER A 35 9.59 0.56 1.79
C SER A 35 10.73 0.11 0.89
N SER A 36 10.69 0.48 -0.39
CA SER A 36 11.83 0.32 -1.30
C SER A 36 12.96 1.32 -1.02
N SER A 37 12.69 2.37 -0.22
CA SER A 37 13.72 3.29 0.29
C SER A 37 14.67 2.57 1.23
N CYS A 38 15.98 2.85 1.12
CA CYS A 38 16.99 2.37 2.06
C CYS A 38 16.79 2.92 3.48
N GLU A 39 16.09 4.06 3.62
CA GLU A 39 15.83 4.73 4.89
C GLU A 39 14.53 4.23 5.57
N SER A 40 13.85 3.23 4.99
CA SER A 40 12.52 2.77 5.45
C SER A 40 11.45 3.87 5.47
N THR A 41 11.64 4.92 4.66
CA THR A 41 10.72 6.05 4.50
C THR A 41 9.78 5.84 3.31
N CYS A 42 8.56 6.37 3.41
CA CYS A 42 7.58 6.42 2.32
C CYS A 42 6.92 7.80 2.34
N TYR A 43 6.72 8.39 1.17
CA TYR A 43 6.07 9.68 1.00
C TYR A 43 4.69 9.46 0.38
N LEU A 44 3.68 10.12 0.92
CA LEU A 44 2.31 10.07 0.43
C LEU A 44 1.86 11.48 0.10
N ASP A 45 1.21 11.64 -1.06
CA ASP A 45 0.50 12.87 -1.38
C ASP A 45 -0.90 12.81 -0.74
N THR A 46 -1.22 13.80 0.08
CA THR A 46 -2.53 13.92 0.73
C THR A 46 -3.48 14.82 -0.04
N ALA A 47 -3.13 15.27 -1.25
CA ALA A 47 -3.98 16.14 -2.07
C ALA A 47 -5.36 15.53 -2.41
N ALA A 48 -5.51 14.20 -2.33
CA ALA A 48 -6.79 13.51 -2.53
C ALA A 48 -7.59 13.31 -1.22
N ILE A 49 -7.08 13.78 -0.07
CA ILE A 49 -7.67 13.66 1.27
C ILE A 49 -8.15 15.04 1.77
N ASP A 50 -8.27 16.05 0.88
CA ASP A 50 -8.89 17.36 1.18
C ASP A 50 -10.39 17.36 0.79
#